data_AF-A0A535F9M2-F1
#
_entry.id   AF-A0A535F9M2-F1
#
_cell.length_a   1.000
_cell.length_b   1.000
_cell.length_c   1.000
_cell.angle_alpha   90.00
_cell.angle_beta   90.00
_cell.angle_gamma   90.00
#
_symmetry.space_group_name_H-M   'P 1'
#
loop_
_entity.id
_entity.type
_entity.pdbx_description
1 polymer ?
#
loop_
_entity_poly.entity_id
_entity_poly.type
_entity_poly.pdbx_seq_one_letter_code
_entity_poly.pdbx_strand_id
1 'polypeptide(L)'
;MVDNLETAENADALVSHLQNLLGVSRAIVTSRKQVRHDFVRAHTLKELTREDSLFFLRKDLEQRRVEQLMHVSEEKLVAIHTVTGGAPLALKLVVAQARFLDLDVVLRRLRNAGSKLYLFIYRQSWEQLSLVAQKILIYIGRTVVTTIGWEELATVGMEIAESEEQLLASI
;
A
#
# COMPACT_ATOMS: atom_id res chain seq x y z
N MET A 1 -7.83 -4.94 18.87
CA MET A 1 -7.92 -4.01 17.72
C MET A 1 -8.69 -4.73 16.64
N VAL A 2 -9.61 -4.05 15.96
CA VAL A 2 -10.32 -4.59 14.79
C VAL A 2 -9.87 -3.77 13.60
N ASP A 3 -9.33 -4.42 12.58
CA ASP A 3 -8.81 -3.74 11.39
C ASP A 3 -9.76 -3.93 10.21
N ASN A 4 -9.85 -2.92 9.33
CA ASN A 4 -10.55 -2.99 8.05
C ASN A 4 -12.02 -3.44 8.19
N LEU A 5 -12.75 -2.87 9.14
CA LEU A 5 -14.09 -3.30 9.57
C LEU A 5 -15.08 -3.51 8.41
N GLU A 6 -14.98 -2.73 7.33
CA GLU A 6 -15.84 -2.83 6.16
C GLU A 6 -15.82 -4.20 5.45
N THR A 7 -14.85 -5.06 5.74
CA THR A 7 -14.83 -6.44 5.22
C THR A 7 -15.57 -7.44 6.09
N ALA A 8 -15.96 -7.06 7.31
CA ALA A 8 -16.80 -7.92 8.15
C ALA A 8 -18.22 -7.95 7.58
N GLU A 9 -18.81 -9.14 7.55
CA GLU A 9 -20.25 -9.27 7.34
C GLU A 9 -20.98 -8.55 8.46
N ASN A 10 -21.83 -7.59 8.09
CA ASN A 10 -22.63 -6.79 9.03
C ASN A 10 -21.78 -6.02 10.07
N ALA A 11 -20.81 -5.24 9.58
CA ALA A 11 -19.93 -4.35 10.37
C ALA A 11 -20.61 -3.58 11.51
N ASP A 12 -21.82 -3.08 11.30
CA ASP A 12 -22.60 -2.30 12.28
C ASP A 12 -23.03 -3.16 13.48
N ALA A 13 -23.53 -4.37 13.21
CA ALA A 13 -23.88 -5.34 14.24
C ALA A 13 -22.64 -5.76 15.04
N LEU A 14 -21.49 -5.95 14.38
CA LEU A 14 -20.25 -6.32 15.07
C LEU A 14 -19.82 -5.24 16.08
N VAL A 15 -19.87 -3.96 15.70
CA VAL A 15 -19.52 -2.85 16.60
C VAL A 15 -20.49 -2.75 17.77
N SER A 16 -21.79 -2.97 17.52
CA SER A 16 -22.82 -3.03 18.57
C SER A 16 -22.54 -4.14 19.59
N HIS A 17 -22.16 -5.33 19.15
CA HIS A 17 -21.83 -6.44 20.05
C HIS A 17 -20.52 -6.22 20.82
N LEU A 18 -19.53 -5.55 20.21
CA LEU A 18 -18.27 -5.23 20.88
C LEU A 18 -18.49 -4.40 22.15
N GLN A 19 -19.48 -3.50 22.16
CA GLN A 19 -19.80 -2.71 23.36
C GLN A 19 -20.09 -3.61 24.57
N ASN A 20 -20.90 -4.66 24.37
CA ASN A 20 -21.29 -5.58 25.43
C ASN A 20 -20.13 -6.46 25.90
N LEU A 21 -19.23 -6.83 24.99
CA LEU A 21 -18.08 -7.69 25.28
C LEU A 21 -16.95 -6.95 26.02
N LEU A 22 -16.78 -5.66 25.77
CA LEU A 22 -15.63 -4.91 26.26
C LEU A 22 -15.77 -4.48 27.74
N GLY A 23 -16.99 -4.27 28.22
CA GLY A 23 -17.22 -3.79 29.59
C GLY A 23 -16.49 -2.46 29.84
N VAL A 24 -15.48 -2.49 30.71
CA VAL A 24 -14.61 -1.32 31.01
C VAL A 24 -13.43 -1.15 30.04
N SER A 25 -13.17 -2.15 29.20
CA SER A 25 -12.08 -2.14 28.22
C SER A 25 -12.41 -1.27 27.01
N ARG A 26 -11.39 -0.96 26.20
CA ARG A 26 -11.54 -0.19 24.96
C ARG A 26 -11.00 -0.97 23.77
N ALA A 27 -11.65 -0.81 22.62
CA ALA A 27 -11.15 -1.29 21.35
C ALA A 27 -10.83 -0.12 20.42
N ILE A 28 -9.81 -0.30 19.58
CA ILE A 28 -9.55 0.55 18.41
C ILE A 28 -10.06 -0.21 17.19
N VAL A 29 -10.84 0.48 16.37
CA VAL A 29 -11.40 -0.02 15.12
C VAL A 29 -10.94 0.88 13.99
N THR A 30 -10.43 0.30 12.90
CA THR A 30 -10.12 1.04 11.67
C THR A 30 -11.18 0.71 10.61
N SER A 31 -11.57 1.70 9.81
CA SER A 31 -12.46 1.48 8.67
C SER A 31 -12.31 2.59 7.63
N ARG A 32 -12.59 2.26 6.36
CA ARG A 32 -12.78 3.25 5.29
C ARG A 32 -14.13 3.99 5.36
N LYS A 33 -15.10 3.47 6.11
CA LYS A 33 -16.43 4.06 6.27
C LYS A 33 -16.62 4.52 7.72
N GLN A 34 -17.31 5.65 7.91
CA GLN A 34 -17.64 6.10 9.24
C GLN A 34 -18.74 5.20 9.84
N VAL A 35 -18.48 4.63 11.01
CA VAL A 35 -19.48 3.90 11.81
C VAL A 35 -20.04 4.85 12.86
N ARG A 36 -21.36 4.86 13.03
CA ARG A 36 -22.05 5.81 13.90
C ARG A 36 -22.82 5.07 14.98
N HIS A 37 -22.25 5.04 16.17
CA HIS A 37 -22.95 4.69 17.40
C HIS A 37 -22.61 5.70 18.49
N ASP A 38 -23.51 5.88 19.46
CA ASP A 38 -23.36 6.88 20.53
C ASP A 38 -22.12 6.64 21.41
N PHE A 39 -21.67 5.39 21.50
CA PHE A 39 -20.48 5.00 22.26
C PHE A 39 -19.18 5.00 21.42
N VAL A 40 -19.26 5.31 20.12
CA VAL A 40 -18.10 5.32 19.21
C VAL A 40 -17.58 6.73 19.04
N ARG A 41 -16.32 6.93 19.43
CA ARG A 41 -15.60 8.18 19.14
C ARG A 41 -14.87 8.05 17.80
N ALA A 42 -15.48 8.59 16.73
CA ALA A 42 -14.86 8.62 15.41
C ALA A 42 -13.65 9.57 15.39
N HIS A 43 -12.52 9.09 14.86
CA HIS A 43 -11.33 9.91 14.59
C HIS A 43 -10.96 9.76 13.11
N THR A 44 -11.23 10.80 12.32
CA THR A 44 -10.87 10.83 10.91
C THR A 44 -9.38 11.14 10.77
N LEU A 45 -8.64 10.17 10.23
CA LEU A 45 -7.24 10.39 9.88
C LEU A 45 -7.15 11.38 8.72
N LYS A 46 -6.21 12.31 8.83
CA LYS A 46 -5.86 13.27 7.79
C LYS A 46 -4.52 12.89 7.16
N GLU A 47 -4.25 13.48 6.02
CA GLU A 47 -2.95 13.41 5.37
C GLU A 47 -1.86 14.05 6.25
N LEU A 48 -0.61 13.68 6.00
CA LEU A 48 0.52 14.26 6.70
C LEU A 48 0.70 15.72 6.30
N THR A 49 1.09 16.54 7.28
CA THR A 49 1.54 17.90 7.00
C THR A 49 2.80 17.86 6.12
N ARG A 50 3.19 19.00 5.55
CA ARG A 50 4.45 19.11 4.80
C ARG A 50 5.65 18.70 5.64
N GLU A 51 5.71 19.19 6.88
CA GLU A 51 6.81 18.89 7.82
C GLU A 51 6.87 17.39 8.13
N ASP A 52 5.74 16.79 8.50
CA ASP A 52 5.65 15.36 8.78
C ASP A 52 5.97 14.52 7.54
N SER A 53 5.56 14.97 6.35
CA SER A 53 5.88 14.28 5.09
C SER A 53 7.38 14.28 4.80
N LEU A 54 8.05 15.42 5.00
CA LEU A 54 9.50 15.53 4.81
C LEU A 54 10.25 14.66 5.82
N PHE A 55 9.84 14.69 7.10
CA PHE A 55 10.39 13.82 8.13
C PHE A 55 10.20 12.33 7.78
N PHE A 56 8.97 11.95 7.40
CA PHE A 56 8.63 10.60 6.99
C PHE A 56 9.46 10.12 5.80
N LEU A 57 9.62 10.95 4.76
CA LEU A 57 10.42 10.63 3.58
C LEU A 57 11.89 10.41 3.94
N ARG A 58 12.48 11.29 4.75
CA ARG A 58 13.88 11.12 5.20
C ARG A 58 14.07 9.81 5.96
N LYS A 59 13.15 9.47 6.85
CA LYS A 59 13.19 8.22 7.62
C LYS A 59 13.01 6.98 6.74
N ASP A 60 12.08 7.01 5.78
CA ASP A 60 11.86 5.90 4.85
C ASP A 60 13.08 5.69 3.93
N LEU A 61 13.73 6.76 3.49
CA LEU A 61 14.97 6.71 2.70
C LEU A 61 16.15 6.12 3.48
N GLU A 62 16.36 6.58 4.73
CA GLU A 62 17.37 6.03 5.65
C GLU A 62 17.17 4.52 5.85
N GLN A 63 15.93 4.09 6.13
CA GLN A 63 15.60 2.68 6.38
C GLN A 63 15.85 1.79 5.17
N ARG A 64 15.56 2.27 3.96
CA ARG A 64 15.72 1.49 2.72
C ARG A 64 17.15 1.45 2.19
N ARG A 65 18.07 2.24 2.77
CA ARG A 65 19.48 2.37 2.32
C ARG A 65 19.59 2.69 0.82
N VAL A 66 18.71 3.54 0.30
CA VAL A 66 18.75 3.95 -1.11
C VAL A 66 19.78 5.07 -1.27
N GLU A 67 21.05 4.71 -1.45
CA GLU A 67 22.18 5.66 -1.52
C GLU A 67 21.95 6.79 -2.54
N GLN A 68 21.36 6.44 -3.68
CA GLN A 68 21.02 7.37 -4.77
C GLN A 68 20.05 8.49 -4.34
N LEU A 69 19.28 8.25 -3.28
CA LEU A 69 18.26 9.18 -2.77
C LEU A 69 18.63 9.79 -1.41
N MET A 70 19.77 9.42 -0.81
CA MET A 70 20.21 9.97 0.49
C MET A 70 20.50 11.47 0.44
N HIS A 71 20.80 12.01 -0.74
CA HIS A 71 21.11 13.42 -0.97
C HIS A 71 20.02 14.15 -1.78
N VAL A 72 18.77 13.66 -1.74
CA VAL A 72 17.65 14.34 -2.39
C VAL A 72 17.49 15.73 -1.77
N SER A 73 17.46 16.75 -2.63
CA SER A 73 17.30 18.14 -2.22
C SER A 73 15.94 18.35 -1.55
N GLU A 74 15.86 19.34 -0.67
CA GLU A 74 14.60 19.66 0.03
C GLU A 74 13.49 20.03 -0.95
N GLU A 75 13.81 20.74 -2.04
CA GLU A 75 12.86 21.10 -3.09
C GLU A 75 12.21 19.87 -3.71
N LYS A 76 12.98 18.80 -3.92
CA LYS A 76 12.45 17.52 -4.44
C LYS A 76 11.55 16.84 -3.41
N LEU A 77 11.89 16.85 -2.12
CA LEU A 77 11.02 16.31 -1.07
C LEU A 77 9.69 17.07 -0.98
N VAL A 78 9.73 18.40 -1.09
CA VAL A 78 8.54 19.25 -1.14
C VAL A 78 7.70 18.95 -2.38
N ALA A 79 8.32 18.69 -3.54
CA ALA A 79 7.61 18.29 -4.75
C ALA A 79 6.89 16.94 -4.58
N ILE A 80 7.52 15.97 -3.89
CA ILE A 80 6.89 14.68 -3.55
C ILE A 80 5.67 14.91 -2.66
N HIS A 81 5.78 15.70 -1.59
CA HIS A 81 4.64 16.05 -0.74
C HIS A 81 3.51 16.69 -1.56
N THR A 82 3.84 17.67 -2.40
CA THR A 82 2.87 18.40 -3.22
C THR A 82 2.08 17.50 -4.16
N VAL A 83 2.75 16.55 -4.85
CA VAL A 83 2.07 15.67 -5.81
C VAL A 83 1.26 14.56 -5.14
N THR A 84 1.64 14.16 -3.92
CA THR A 84 0.99 13.10 -3.15
C THR A 84 -0.08 13.59 -2.18
N GLY A 85 -0.14 14.91 -1.94
CA GLY A 85 -1.02 15.52 -0.95
C GLY A 85 -0.72 15.10 0.50
N GLY A 86 0.46 14.54 0.78
CA GLY A 86 0.81 14.04 2.12
C GLY A 86 0.26 12.65 2.46
N ALA A 87 -0.30 11.91 1.50
CA ALA A 87 -0.78 10.55 1.73
C ALA A 87 0.41 9.58 1.98
N PRO A 88 0.55 8.95 3.17
CA PRO A 88 1.74 8.17 3.55
C PRO A 88 2.08 7.02 2.59
N LEU A 89 1.06 6.31 2.10
CA LEU A 89 1.26 5.21 1.16
C LEU A 89 1.78 5.73 -0.18
N ALA A 90 1.23 6.83 -0.70
CA ALA A 90 1.70 7.44 -1.93
C ALA A 90 3.16 7.93 -1.79
N LEU A 91 3.52 8.56 -0.67
CA LEU A 91 4.90 8.97 -0.37
C LEU A 91 5.88 7.78 -0.48
N LYS A 92 5.57 6.65 0.17
CA LYS A 92 6.39 5.42 0.09
C LYS A 92 6.52 4.87 -1.32
N LEU A 93 5.44 4.93 -2.09
CA LEU A 93 5.43 4.41 -3.46
C LEU A 93 6.29 5.28 -4.40
N VAL A 94 6.29 6.60 -4.23
CA VAL A 94 7.21 7.48 -4.98
C VAL A 94 8.67 7.10 -4.71
N VAL A 95 9.03 6.93 -3.43
CA VAL A 95 10.38 6.51 -3.03
C VAL A 95 10.73 5.13 -3.62
N ALA A 96 9.78 4.19 -3.60
CA ALA A 96 9.98 2.86 -4.16
C ALA A 96 10.25 2.89 -5.67
N GLN A 97 9.52 3.72 -6.44
CA GLN A 97 9.76 3.87 -7.88
C GLN A 97 11.07 4.57 -8.20
N ALA A 98 11.47 5.54 -7.38
CA ALA A 98 12.71 6.30 -7.53
C ALA A 98 13.98 5.44 -7.35
N ARG A 99 13.84 4.18 -6.93
CA ARG A 99 14.93 3.18 -6.95
C ARG A 99 15.24 2.64 -8.34
N PHE A 100 14.27 2.67 -9.25
CA PHE A 100 14.37 2.08 -10.58
C PHE A 100 14.29 3.13 -11.68
N LEU A 101 13.68 4.28 -11.39
CA LEU A 101 13.56 5.41 -12.30
C LEU A 101 14.15 6.67 -11.70
N ASP A 102 14.57 7.58 -12.56
CA ASP A 102 14.93 8.93 -12.16
C ASP A 102 13.75 9.64 -11.47
N LEU A 103 14.03 10.30 -10.33
CA LEU A 103 13.00 10.94 -9.51
C LEU A 103 12.26 12.07 -10.25
N ASP A 104 12.92 12.80 -11.14
CA ASP A 104 12.26 13.86 -11.91
C ASP A 104 11.31 13.28 -12.97
N VAL A 105 11.63 12.10 -13.51
CA VAL A 105 10.72 11.33 -14.36
C VAL A 105 9.50 10.87 -13.57
N VAL A 106 9.69 10.33 -12.37
CA VAL A 106 8.59 9.90 -11.48
C VAL A 106 7.69 11.09 -11.13
N LEU A 107 8.26 12.21 -10.65
CA LEU A 107 7.49 13.40 -10.28
C LEU A 107 6.71 14.01 -11.45
N ARG A 108 7.28 14.02 -12.66
CA ARG A 108 6.59 14.51 -13.87
C ARG A 108 5.40 13.62 -14.21
N ARG A 109 5.59 12.31 -14.15
CA ARG A 109 4.54 11.32 -14.42
C ARG A 109 3.39 11.40 -13.42
N LEU A 110 3.71 11.53 -12.13
CA LEU A 110 2.70 11.65 -11.08
C LEU A 110 1.88 12.94 -11.20
N ARG A 111 2.52 14.06 -11.57
CA ARG A 111 1.81 15.32 -11.85
C ARG A 111 0.77 15.17 -12.97
N ASN A 112 1.09 14.38 -13.99
CA ASN A 112 0.17 14.12 -15.11
C ASN A 112 -0.93 13.12 -14.76
N ALA A 113 -0.78 12.33 -13.68
CA ALA A 113 -1.75 11.31 -13.29
C ALA A 113 -3.01 11.89 -12.63
N GLY A 114 -2.91 13.06 -11.98
CA GLY A 114 -4.03 13.68 -11.26
C GLY A 114 -4.69 12.72 -10.26
N SER A 115 -6.02 12.54 -10.35
CA SER A 115 -6.77 11.61 -9.49
C SER A 115 -6.46 10.13 -9.75
N LYS A 116 -5.77 9.80 -10.85
CA LYS A 116 -5.37 8.43 -11.20
C LYS A 116 -3.97 8.08 -10.70
N LEU A 117 -3.46 8.82 -9.70
CA LEU A 117 -2.14 8.62 -9.10
C LEU A 117 -1.84 7.15 -8.79
N TYR A 118 -2.76 6.47 -8.09
CA TYR A 118 -2.56 5.07 -7.73
C TYR A 118 -2.55 4.13 -8.93
N LEU A 119 -3.42 4.35 -9.92
CA LEU A 119 -3.41 3.57 -11.17
C LEU A 119 -2.06 3.73 -11.89
N PHE A 120 -1.55 4.96 -11.95
CA PHE A 120 -0.26 5.23 -12.55
C PHE A 120 0.87 4.53 -11.79
N ILE A 121 0.84 4.64 -10.45
CA ILE A 121 1.86 4.05 -9.59
C ILE A 121 1.88 2.52 -9.73
N TYR A 122 0.72 1.88 -9.59
CA TYR A 122 0.61 0.42 -9.62
C TYR A 122 0.88 -0.15 -11.01
N ARG A 123 0.45 0.53 -12.08
CA ARG A 123 0.70 0.05 -13.44
C ARG A 123 2.19 -0.07 -13.74
N GLN A 124 2.97 0.94 -13.37
CA GLN A 124 4.40 0.91 -13.64
C GLN A 124 5.10 -0.18 -12.81
N SER A 125 4.73 -0.33 -11.54
CA SER A 125 5.24 -1.42 -10.71
C SER A 125 4.86 -2.79 -11.28
N TRP A 126 3.62 -2.94 -11.77
CA TRP A 126 3.12 -4.16 -12.40
C TRP A 126 3.92 -4.54 -13.65
N GLU A 127 4.16 -3.59 -14.55
CA GLU A 127 4.92 -3.80 -15.79
C GLU A 127 6.40 -4.18 -15.54
N GLN A 128 6.94 -3.91 -14.36
CA GLN A 128 8.31 -4.27 -13.97
C GLN A 128 8.43 -5.64 -13.28
N LEU A 129 7.32 -6.27 -12.92
CA LEU A 129 7.33 -7.58 -12.28
C LEU A 129 7.63 -8.69 -13.31
N SER A 130 8.31 -9.75 -12.86
CA SER A 130 8.41 -10.98 -13.64
C SER A 130 7.03 -11.61 -13.85
N LEU A 131 6.91 -12.46 -14.87
CA LEU A 131 5.66 -13.16 -15.16
C LEU A 131 5.19 -13.99 -13.95
N VAL A 132 6.12 -14.69 -13.28
CA VAL A 132 5.86 -15.43 -12.04
C VAL A 132 5.29 -14.51 -10.97
N ALA A 133 5.90 -13.35 -10.72
CA ALA A 133 5.44 -12.41 -9.70
C ALA A 133 4.05 -11.82 -10.02
N GLN A 134 3.79 -11.51 -11.29
CA GLN A 134 2.45 -11.08 -11.74
C GLN A 134 1.40 -12.16 -11.48
N LYS A 135 1.69 -13.41 -11.87
CA LYS A 135 0.77 -14.53 -11.66
C LYS A 135 0.51 -14.81 -10.18
N ILE A 136 1.53 -14.72 -9.32
CA ILE A 136 1.37 -14.81 -7.86
C ILE A 136 0.45 -13.69 -7.34
N LEU A 137 0.64 -12.43 -7.77
CA LEU A 137 -0.23 -11.33 -7.35
C LEU A 137 -1.68 -11.49 -7.85
N ILE A 138 -1.88 -12.01 -9.06
CA ILE A 138 -3.21 -12.37 -9.57
C ILE A 138 -3.82 -13.48 -8.72
N TYR A 139 -3.05 -14.50 -8.37
CA TYR A 139 -3.49 -15.57 -7.48
C TYR A 139 -3.97 -14.98 -6.15
N ILE A 140 -3.11 -14.21 -5.46
CA ILE A 140 -3.43 -13.55 -4.19
C ILE A 140 -4.72 -12.73 -4.31
N GLY A 141 -4.86 -11.93 -5.37
CA GLY A 141 -6.03 -11.07 -5.57
C GLY A 141 -7.32 -11.81 -5.94
N ARG A 142 -7.24 -13.08 -6.35
CA ARG A 142 -8.41 -13.91 -6.68
C ARG A 142 -8.82 -14.83 -5.54
N THR A 143 -7.96 -15.10 -4.57
CA THR A 143 -8.34 -15.95 -3.43
C THR A 143 -9.34 -15.19 -2.55
N VAL A 144 -10.32 -15.92 -2.01
CA VAL A 144 -11.26 -15.41 -1.01
C VAL A 144 -10.62 -15.41 0.39
N VAL A 145 -9.41 -15.96 0.52
CA VAL A 145 -8.68 -16.10 1.77
C VAL A 145 -7.91 -14.81 2.03
N THR A 146 -8.15 -14.18 3.17
CA THR A 146 -7.54 -12.89 3.54
C THR A 146 -6.06 -13.02 3.92
N THR A 147 -5.57 -14.24 4.14
CA THR A 147 -4.19 -14.56 4.50
C THR A 147 -3.75 -15.83 3.77
N ILE A 148 -2.67 -15.74 3.00
CA ILE A 148 -2.09 -16.88 2.28
C ILE A 148 -0.74 -17.21 2.89
N GLY A 149 -0.50 -18.48 3.20
CA GLY A 149 0.74 -18.96 3.80
C GLY A 149 1.91 -18.94 2.80
N TRP A 150 3.13 -18.82 3.31
CA TRP A 150 4.34 -18.86 2.48
C TRP A 150 4.48 -20.18 1.70
N GLU A 151 4.14 -21.31 2.32
CA GLU A 151 4.21 -22.63 1.70
C GLU A 151 3.30 -22.74 0.46
N GLU A 152 2.10 -22.18 0.55
CA GLU A 152 1.16 -22.12 -0.56
C GLU A 152 1.68 -21.21 -1.68
N LEU A 153 2.17 -20.00 -1.35
CA LEU A 153 2.76 -19.10 -2.34
C LEU A 153 3.99 -19.69 -3.01
N ALA A 154 4.83 -20.41 -2.26
CA ALA A 154 6.01 -21.08 -2.79
C ALA A 154 5.62 -22.20 -3.76
N THR A 155 4.62 -23.01 -3.42
CA THR A 155 4.12 -24.10 -4.28
C THR A 155 3.56 -23.54 -5.58
N VAL A 156 2.64 -22.57 -5.48
CA VAL A 156 2.05 -21.89 -6.65
C VAL A 156 3.14 -21.23 -7.50
N GLY A 157 4.13 -20.59 -6.86
CA GLY A 157 5.26 -19.96 -7.56
C GLY A 157 6.13 -20.95 -8.33
N MET A 158 6.42 -22.13 -7.76
CA MET A 158 7.21 -23.18 -8.42
C MET A 158 6.46 -23.77 -9.62
N GLU A 159 5.18 -24.14 -9.46
CA GLU A 159 4.36 -24.68 -10.56
C GLU A 159 4.27 -23.70 -11.75
N ILE A 160 4.15 -22.41 -11.44
CA ILE A 160 4.12 -21.35 -12.45
C ILE A 160 5.46 -21.23 -13.20
N ALA A 161 6.57 -21.30 -12.47
CA ALA A 161 7.92 -21.18 -13.05
C ALA A 161 8.27 -22.38 -13.93
N GLU A 162 7.97 -23.60 -13.47
CA GLU A 162 8.17 -24.83 -14.26
C GLU A 162 7.37 -24.80 -15.56
N SER A 163 6.12 -24.33 -15.51
CA SER A 163 5.27 -24.17 -16.69
C SER A 163 5.84 -23.15 -17.69
N GLU A 164 6.50 -22.09 -17.20
CA GLU A 164 7.11 -21.06 -18.05
C GLU A 164 8.38 -21.56 -18.73
N GLU A 165 9.26 -22.26 -18.00
CA GLU A 165 10.46 -22.88 -18.57
C GLU A 165 10.13 -23.91 -19.65
N GLN A 166 9.11 -24.75 -19.41
CA GLN A 166 8.63 -25.72 -20.41
C GLN A 166 8.08 -25.04 -21.67
N LEU A 167 7.36 -23.93 -21.52
CA LEU A 167 6.85 -23.16 -22.65
C LEU A 167 8.00 -22.55 -23.46
N LEU A 168 8.99 -21.95 -22.81
CA LEU A 168 10.15 -21.34 -23.47
C LEU A 168 11.05 -22.37 -24.17
N ALA A 169 11.17 -23.59 -23.63
CA ALA A 169 11.92 -24.68 -24.26
C ALA A 169 11.23 -25.28 -25.50
N SER A 170 9.97 -24.94 -25.75
CA SER A 170 9.15 -25.46 -26.87
C SER A 170 9.07 -24.53 -28.09
N ILE A 171 9.72 -23.36 -28.04
CA ILE A 171 9.74 -22.32 -29.09
C ILE A 171 11.12 -22.28 -29.73
#